data_AF-A0A2A4ZYD9-F1
#
_entry.id   AF-A0A2A4ZYD9-F1
#
_cell.length_a   1.000
_cell.length_b   1.000
_cell.length_c   1.000
_cell.angle_alpha   90.00
_cell.angle_beta   90.00
_cell.angle_gamma   90.00
#
_symmetry.space_group_name_H-M   'P 1'
#
loop_
_entity.id
_entity.type
_entity.pdbx_description
1 polymer ?
#
loop_
_entity_poly.entity_id
_entity_poly.type
_entity_poly.pdbx_seq_one_letter_code
_entity_poly.pdbx_strand_id
1 'polypeptide(L)'
;MEHGLTHNGASSGEYPDALEMDPGDFDPASACAQVGDGLWLSHVHYTNLAAREGARVTGVTRWIALRVKDGEAVAPVGTVRIDDSVIRLLGEGLIDIGSRAELLTNLSTYGSRSPEGSKLPGILVEGLRVVG
;
A
#
# COMPACT_ATOMS: atom_id res chain seq x y z
N MET A 1 -11.36 7.79 -31.96
CA MET A 1 -10.94 7.30 -30.62
C MET A 1 -12.21 6.94 -29.86
N GLU A 2 -12.23 5.75 -29.26
CA GLU A 2 -13.43 5.10 -28.68
C GLU A 2 -14.20 5.95 -27.65
N HIS A 3 -13.51 6.79 -26.90
CA HIS A 3 -14.11 7.59 -25.82
C HIS A 3 -14.14 9.10 -26.06
N GLY A 4 -13.63 9.59 -27.20
CA GLY A 4 -13.60 11.03 -27.51
C GLY A 4 -12.74 11.89 -26.55
N LEU A 5 -11.92 11.27 -25.70
CA LEU A 5 -11.03 11.95 -24.74
C LEU A 5 -9.63 12.19 -25.34
N THR A 6 -8.93 13.19 -24.81
CA THR A 6 -7.51 13.41 -25.07
C THR A 6 -6.70 12.28 -24.42
N HIS A 7 -5.79 11.66 -25.18
CA HIS A 7 -4.93 10.60 -24.66
C HIS A 7 -3.98 11.14 -23.58
N ASN A 8 -3.83 10.37 -22.49
CA ASN A 8 -3.02 10.71 -21.31
C ASN A 8 -1.60 10.10 -21.34
N GLY A 9 -1.19 9.48 -22.46
CA GLY A 9 0.12 8.84 -22.57
C GLY A 9 0.17 7.39 -22.06
N ALA A 10 -0.95 6.81 -21.61
CA ALA A 10 -0.97 5.44 -21.10
C ALA A 10 -0.59 4.40 -22.17
N SER A 11 0.15 3.37 -21.76
CA SER A 11 0.48 2.23 -22.63
C SER A 11 -0.77 1.43 -23.00
N SER A 12 -0.63 0.43 -23.89
CA SER A 12 -1.74 -0.46 -24.28
C SER A 12 -2.32 -1.27 -23.12
N GLY A 13 -1.66 -1.29 -21.96
CA GLY A 13 -2.21 -1.89 -20.74
C GLY A 13 -3.26 -1.02 -20.05
N GLU A 14 -3.26 0.29 -20.29
CA GLU A 14 -4.16 1.25 -19.63
C GLU A 14 -4.07 1.21 -18.08
N TYR A 15 -2.86 0.96 -17.56
CA TYR A 15 -2.53 1.03 -16.14
C TYR A 15 -1.42 2.07 -15.91
N PRO A 16 -1.29 2.63 -14.69
CA PRO A 16 -0.19 3.54 -14.36
C PRO A 16 1.16 2.82 -14.43
N ASP A 17 2.15 3.42 -15.11
CA ASP A 17 3.53 2.92 -15.13
C ASP A 17 4.30 3.33 -13.85
N ALA A 18 3.99 4.50 -13.30
CA ALA A 18 4.55 4.97 -12.04
C ALA A 18 3.49 5.71 -11.21
N LEU A 19 3.48 5.45 -9.91
CA LEU A 19 2.59 6.10 -8.96
C LEU A 19 3.40 6.94 -7.98
N GLU A 20 2.98 8.18 -7.77
CA GLU A 20 3.50 9.05 -6.72
C GLU A 20 2.34 9.53 -5.86
N MET A 21 2.56 9.52 -4.56
CA MET A 21 1.64 10.08 -3.57
C MET A 21 2.44 11.04 -2.69
N ASP A 22 1.92 12.24 -2.51
CA ASP A 22 2.52 13.23 -1.63
C ASP A 22 2.50 12.73 -0.17
N PRO A 23 3.55 13.00 0.62
CA PRO A 23 3.57 12.65 2.03
C PRO A 23 2.57 13.50 2.83
N GLY A 24 2.15 12.96 3.98
CA GLY A 24 1.37 13.70 4.97
C GLY A 24 2.24 14.22 6.11
N ASP A 25 1.70 14.23 7.33
CA ASP A 25 2.38 14.79 8.51
C ASP A 25 2.77 13.73 9.57
N PHE A 26 2.24 12.51 9.46
CA PHE A 26 2.49 11.45 10.45
C PHE A 26 3.95 10.99 10.44
N ASP A 27 4.64 11.04 11.59
CA ASP A 27 6.02 10.54 11.72
C ASP A 27 6.05 9.00 11.77
N PRO A 28 6.64 8.32 10.76
CA PRO A 28 6.75 6.86 10.75
C PRO A 28 7.52 6.27 11.94
N ALA A 29 8.40 7.05 12.59
CA ALA A 29 9.10 6.57 13.79
C ALA A 29 8.17 6.40 15.00
N SER A 30 7.03 7.10 15.01
CA SER A 30 6.00 7.00 16.04
C SER A 30 4.90 5.97 15.73
N ALA A 31 5.07 5.17 14.66
CA ALA A 31 3.99 4.35 14.11
C ALA A 31 3.36 3.36 15.09
N CYS A 32 4.15 2.67 15.91
CA CYS A 32 3.60 1.75 16.89
C CYS A 32 2.74 2.48 17.92
N ALA A 33 3.17 3.65 18.41
CA ALA A 33 2.41 4.44 19.36
C ALA A 33 1.05 4.87 18.80
N GLN A 34 1.01 5.27 17.52
CA GLN A 34 -0.22 5.66 16.83
C GLN A 34 -1.14 4.47 16.50
N VAL A 35 -0.58 3.29 16.22
CA VAL A 35 -1.37 2.07 16.04
C VAL A 35 -2.09 1.67 17.33
N GLY A 36 -1.46 1.88 18.50
CA GLY A 36 -2.02 1.48 19.79
C GLY A 36 -2.12 -0.05 19.90
N ASP A 37 -3.31 -0.59 19.66
CA ASP A 37 -3.56 -2.03 19.60
C ASP A 37 -3.85 -2.45 18.16
N GLY A 38 -2.96 -3.24 17.56
CA GLY A 38 -3.13 -3.60 16.15
C GLY A 38 -1.97 -4.30 15.50
N LEU A 39 -1.78 -4.02 14.21
CA LEU A 39 -0.71 -4.54 13.38
C LEU A 39 0.13 -3.40 12.82
N TRP A 40 1.44 -3.55 12.88
CA TRP A 40 2.37 -2.74 12.11
C TRP A 40 2.98 -3.62 11.02
N LEU A 41 2.87 -3.19 9.77
CA LEU A 41 3.41 -3.89 8.62
C LEU A 41 4.52 -3.04 8.02
N SER A 42 5.71 -3.61 7.83
CA SER A 42 6.80 -2.85 7.20
C SER A 42 6.47 -2.57 5.73
N HIS A 43 6.18 -3.63 4.96
CA HIS A 43 5.93 -3.57 3.52
C HIS A 43 4.99 -4.68 3.10
N VAL A 44 4.24 -4.41 2.03
CA VAL A 44 3.36 -5.37 1.37
C VAL A 44 3.90 -5.71 -0.02
N HIS A 45 3.67 -6.94 -0.48
CA HIS A 45 4.00 -7.37 -1.84
C HIS A 45 2.92 -8.29 -2.41
N TYR A 46 3.05 -8.63 -3.69
CA TYR A 46 2.04 -9.37 -4.44
C TYR A 46 0.64 -8.73 -4.35
N THR A 47 0.61 -7.40 -4.37
CA THR A 47 -0.62 -6.61 -4.38
C THR A 47 -1.27 -6.68 -5.75
N ASN A 48 -2.44 -7.31 -5.84
CA ASN A 48 -3.18 -7.49 -7.08
C ASN A 48 -4.60 -6.94 -6.94
N LEU A 49 -5.10 -6.32 -8.00
CA LEU A 49 -6.51 -5.98 -8.11
C LEU A 49 -7.32 -7.26 -8.36
N ALA A 50 -7.87 -7.83 -7.29
CA ALA A 50 -8.60 -9.09 -7.33
C ALA A 50 -10.02 -8.93 -7.90
N ALA A 51 -10.63 -7.75 -7.76
CA ALA A 51 -11.85 -7.39 -8.47
C ALA A 51 -11.83 -5.89 -8.79
N ARG A 52 -12.17 -5.53 -10.04
CA ARG A 52 -12.29 -4.13 -10.47
C ARG A 52 -13.47 -3.44 -9.79
N GLU A 53 -14.59 -4.15 -9.67
CA GLU A 53 -15.76 -3.69 -8.92
C GLU A 53 -15.39 -3.54 -7.44
N GLY A 54 -15.62 -2.34 -6.89
CA GLY A 54 -15.23 -2.00 -5.51
C GLY A 54 -13.73 -1.91 -5.26
N ALA A 55 -12.89 -1.95 -6.30
CA ALA A 55 -11.42 -1.84 -6.22
C ALA A 55 -10.78 -2.78 -5.19
N ARG A 56 -11.20 -4.04 -5.17
CA ARG A 56 -10.72 -5.04 -4.21
C ARG A 56 -9.28 -5.43 -4.51
N VAL A 57 -8.40 -5.28 -3.52
CA VAL A 57 -6.98 -5.60 -3.57
C VAL A 57 -6.65 -6.72 -2.59
N THR A 58 -5.84 -7.67 -3.04
CA THR A 58 -5.23 -8.70 -2.18
C THR A 58 -3.72 -8.50 -2.15
N GLY A 59 -3.07 -8.78 -1.02
CA GLY A 59 -1.62 -8.72 -0.90
C GLY A 59 -1.14 -9.50 0.31
N VAL A 60 0.18 -9.57 0.51
CA VAL A 60 0.76 -10.20 1.71
C VAL A 60 1.91 -9.38 2.27
N THR A 61 2.23 -9.55 3.55
CA THR A 61 3.43 -8.94 4.15
C THR A 61 4.70 -9.43 3.47
N ARG A 62 5.58 -8.51 3.07
CA ARG A 62 6.85 -8.83 2.41
C ARG A 62 7.98 -9.17 3.39
N TRP A 63 8.12 -8.38 4.46
CA TRP A 63 9.23 -8.52 5.41
C TRP A 63 8.74 -8.79 6.82
N ILE A 64 8.32 -7.76 7.56
CA ILE A 64 7.96 -7.89 8.97
C ILE A 64 6.52 -7.41 9.18
N ALA A 65 5.76 -8.22 9.91
CA ALA A 65 4.53 -7.82 10.55
C ALA A 65 4.71 -7.96 12.06
N LEU A 66 4.32 -6.94 12.82
CA LEU A 66 4.41 -6.90 14.26
C LEU A 66 3.00 -6.79 14.86
N ARG A 67 2.74 -7.55 15.92
CA ARG A 67 1.65 -7.24 16.85
C ARG A 67 2.07 -6.02 17.65
N VAL A 68 1.23 -5.00 17.65
CA VAL A 68 1.37 -3.83 18.52
C VAL A 68 0.33 -3.94 19.63
N LYS A 69 0.76 -3.66 20.87
CA LYS A 69 -0.11 -3.57 22.03
C LYS A 69 0.29 -2.37 22.86
N ASP A 70 -0.68 -1.57 23.30
CA ASP A 70 -0.46 -0.36 24.10
C ASP A 70 0.59 0.59 23.49
N GLY A 71 0.66 0.64 22.15
CA GLY A 71 1.61 1.47 21.42
C GLY A 71 3.01 0.87 21.23
N GLU A 72 3.25 -0.35 21.70
CA GLU A 72 4.56 -1.02 21.63
C GLU A 72 4.51 -2.29 20.78
N ALA A 73 5.56 -2.53 19.99
CA ALA A 73 5.69 -3.79 19.25
C ALA A 73 6.05 -4.94 20.20
N VAL A 74 5.15 -5.91 20.36
CA VAL A 74 5.29 -6.98 21.36
C VAL A 74 5.75 -8.32 20.78
N ALA A 75 5.47 -8.60 19.51
CA ALA A 75 5.90 -9.83 18.86
C ALA A 75 5.85 -9.73 17.33
N PRO A 76 6.76 -10.41 16.60
CA PRO A 76 6.52 -10.68 15.19
C PRO A 76 5.30 -11.58 15.02
N VAL A 77 4.49 -11.28 14.02
CA VAL A 77 3.46 -12.20 13.54
C VAL A 77 3.90 -12.79 12.21
N GLY A 78 3.39 -13.98 11.88
CA GLY A 78 3.65 -14.60 10.58
C GLY A 78 3.09 -13.76 9.43
N THR A 79 3.11 -14.33 8.22
CA THR A 79 2.57 -13.65 7.03
C THR A 79 1.11 -13.25 7.22
N VAL A 80 0.83 -11.95 7.11
CA VAL A 80 -0.53 -11.42 7.06
C VAL A 80 -0.99 -11.39 5.60
N ARG A 81 -2.15 -11.99 5.31
CA ARG A 81 -2.81 -11.86 4.00
C ARG A 81 -3.82 -10.73 4.08
N ILE A 82 -3.70 -9.75 3.20
CA ILE A 82 -4.58 -8.59 3.08
C ILE A 82 -5.61 -8.90 2.01
N ASP A 83 -6.86 -8.55 2.30
CA ASP A 83 -7.99 -8.65 1.39
C ASP A 83 -8.95 -7.50 1.69
N ASP A 84 -8.74 -6.39 0.99
CA ASP A 84 -9.41 -5.12 1.29
C ASP A 84 -9.77 -4.36 0.02
N SER A 85 -10.28 -3.15 0.14
CA SER A 85 -10.56 -2.25 -0.98
C SER A 85 -9.63 -1.04 -0.94
N VAL A 86 -9.04 -0.68 -2.08
CA VAL A 86 -8.26 0.55 -2.21
C VAL A 86 -9.13 1.78 -1.91
N ILE A 87 -10.41 1.76 -2.30
CA ILE A 87 -11.36 2.85 -2.01
C ILE A 87 -11.54 3.03 -0.51
N ARG A 88 -11.60 1.93 0.26
CA ARG A 88 -11.73 2.00 1.72
C ARG A 88 -10.42 2.46 2.37
N LEU A 89 -9.31 1.84 1.97
CA LEU A 89 -7.98 2.10 2.54
C LEU A 89 -7.52 3.55 2.35
N LEU A 90 -7.90 4.18 1.23
CA LEU A 90 -7.60 5.58 0.92
C LEU A 90 -8.80 6.53 1.12
N GLY A 91 -9.90 6.02 1.65
CA GLY A 91 -11.14 6.75 1.90
C GLY A 91 -11.50 6.71 3.38
N GLU A 92 -12.66 6.11 3.70
CA GLU A 92 -13.19 6.09 5.08
C GLU A 92 -12.28 5.43 6.11
N GLY A 93 -11.41 4.50 5.68
CA GLY A 93 -10.49 3.78 6.57
C GLY A 93 -9.15 4.48 6.77
N LEU A 94 -8.85 5.56 6.04
CA LEU A 94 -7.59 6.27 6.14
C LEU A 94 -7.60 7.18 7.38
N ILE A 95 -6.66 6.94 8.30
CA ILE A 95 -6.49 7.79 9.49
C ILE A 95 -5.45 8.88 9.21
N ASP A 96 -4.29 8.50 8.68
CA ASP A 96 -3.20 9.44 8.42
C ASP A 96 -2.23 8.91 7.35
N ILE A 97 -1.44 9.83 6.77
CA ILE A 97 -0.43 9.55 5.76
C ILE A 97 0.95 9.92 6.31
N GLY A 98 1.92 9.02 6.16
CA GLY A 98 3.28 9.22 6.62
C GLY A 98 3.97 10.42 5.96
N SER A 99 4.79 11.12 6.74
CA SER A 99 5.59 12.29 6.33
C SER A 99 6.79 11.95 5.45
N ARG A 100 7.03 10.67 5.20
CA ARG A 100 8.11 10.18 4.33
C ARG A 100 7.54 9.25 3.27
N ALA A 101 7.77 9.61 2.01
CA ALA A 101 7.58 8.70 0.88
C ALA A 101 8.82 7.85 0.65
N GLU A 102 8.62 6.56 0.41
CA GLU A 102 9.67 5.61 0.04
C GLU A 102 9.58 5.27 -1.45
N LEU A 103 10.74 5.17 -2.11
CA LEU A 103 10.82 4.72 -3.49
C LEU A 103 10.83 3.17 -3.54
N LEU A 104 9.74 2.61 -4.06
CA LEU A 104 9.58 1.21 -4.39
C LEU A 104 9.98 1.01 -5.85
N THR A 105 11.25 0.66 -6.08
CA THR A 105 11.77 0.44 -7.43
C THR A 105 11.24 -0.86 -8.04
N ASN A 106 11.00 -0.87 -9.35
CA ASN A 106 10.76 -2.11 -10.07
C ASN A 106 12.06 -2.96 -10.05
N LEU A 107 11.97 -4.14 -9.44
CA LEU A 107 13.08 -5.09 -9.31
C LEU A 107 13.00 -6.22 -10.36
N SER A 108 12.09 -6.12 -11.34
CA SER A 108 11.99 -7.09 -12.43
C SER A 108 13.30 -7.15 -13.21
N THR A 109 13.81 -8.36 -13.38
CA THR A 109 15.00 -8.66 -14.19
C THR A 109 14.64 -9.19 -15.57
N TYR A 110 13.34 -9.36 -15.87
CA TYR A 110 12.84 -9.78 -17.17
C TYR A 110 12.58 -8.56 -18.07
N GLY A 111 13.12 -8.60 -19.29
CA GLY A 111 13.01 -7.49 -20.25
C GLY A 111 14.11 -6.45 -20.12
N SER A 112 13.88 -5.23 -20.59
CA SER A 112 14.77 -4.09 -20.40
C SER A 112 14.52 -3.40 -19.06
N ARG A 113 15.51 -2.63 -18.57
CA ARG A 113 15.36 -1.82 -17.34
C ARG A 113 14.14 -0.91 -17.46
N SER A 114 13.15 -1.10 -16.60
CA SER A 114 11.95 -0.27 -16.57
C SER A 114 12.13 0.89 -15.58
N PRO A 115 11.75 2.13 -15.94
CA PRO A 115 11.64 3.25 -15.00
C PRO A 115 10.37 3.15 -14.11
N GLU A 116 9.58 2.10 -14.27
CA GLU A 116 8.42 1.81 -13.42
C GLU A 116 8.81 1.72 -11.93
N GLY A 117 7.85 2.06 -11.10
CA GLY A 117 8.00 2.02 -9.66
C GLY A 117 6.92 2.86 -8.99
N SER A 118 7.02 2.97 -7.68
CA SER A 118 6.12 3.86 -6.95
C SER A 118 6.86 4.60 -5.87
N LYS A 119 6.53 5.86 -5.64
CA LYS A 119 7.03 6.66 -4.53
C LYS A 119 5.85 6.96 -3.62
N LEU A 120 5.74 6.20 -2.53
CA LEU A 120 4.55 6.19 -1.69
C LEU A 120 4.92 6.34 -0.21
N PRO A 121 4.16 7.12 0.57
CA PRO A 121 4.25 7.10 2.02
C PRO A 121 3.57 5.84 2.59
N GLY A 122 3.87 5.55 3.85
CA GLY A 122 3.05 4.63 4.65
C GLY A 122 1.68 5.25 4.95
N ILE A 123 0.69 4.41 5.23
CA ILE A 123 -0.65 4.84 5.65
C ILE A 123 -1.00 4.21 6.99
N LEU A 124 -1.65 4.97 7.85
CA LEU A 124 -2.32 4.48 9.05
C LEU A 124 -3.79 4.25 8.69
N VAL A 125 -4.28 3.03 8.91
CA VAL A 125 -5.64 2.65 8.52
C VAL A 125 -6.40 2.02 9.67
N GLU A 126 -7.66 2.40 9.80
CA GLU A 126 -8.58 1.74 10.71
C GLU A 126 -9.08 0.43 10.09
N GLY A 127 -9.12 -0.63 10.90
CA GLY A 127 -9.80 -1.88 10.54
C GLY A 127 -9.28 -2.54 9.26
N LEU A 128 -7.95 -2.62 9.07
CA LEU A 128 -7.33 -3.35 7.96
C LEU A 128 -7.94 -4.75 7.85
N ARG A 129 -8.52 -5.08 6.68
CA ARG A 129 -9.14 -6.38 6.44
C ARG A 129 -8.08 -7.39 6.03
N VAL A 130 -8.04 -8.49 6.78
CA VAL A 130 -7.06 -9.56 6.62
C VAL A 130 -7.75 -10.91 6.57
N VAL A 131 -7.12 -11.89 5.91
CA VAL A 131 -7.61 -13.27 5.81
C VAL A 131 -6.71 -14.18 6.66
N GLY A 132 -7.34 -14.93 7.57
CA GLY A 132 -6.71 -15.97 8.41
C GLY A 132 -7.02 -17.36 7.89
#